data_AF-A0A7S3PUR1-F1
#
_entry.id   AF-A0A7S3PUR1-F1
#
_cell.length_a   1.000
_cell.length_b   1.000
_cell.length_c   1.000
_cell.angle_alpha   90.00
_cell.angle_beta   90.00
_cell.angle_gamma   90.00
#
_symmetry.space_group_name_H-M   'P 1'
#
loop_
_entity.id
_entity.type
_entity.pdbx_description
1 polymer ?
#
loop_
_entity_poly.entity_id
_entity_poly.type
_entity_poly.pdbx_seq_one_letter_code
_entity_poly.pdbx_strand_id
1 'polypeptide(L)'
;EVDLSETFNSLICVNSADDVLTDLDIGDTHDFTMYICPDSVDFTQNPAVSQLGGARSWYSNEFGSYPFVGMHMIGHNLFLFESLESGLTTGDPSCVMGRGFDREDRTFGKMCFNAAKTFNTGWYSDYHRMVNPVKGYRVVDLVDINAVRNGEIRGDQYLIVKVPGVAGEAVLYFMLHRLEGLTKDMLPEFVDTHANRVNVIRQTFVGGTSFSEAQLGSGELYTRDNWSGTGKQLRIEVCSIADTSADGGAKVLVYMEGDDVNCSSSNPPTSTPTSTPTNQPSGIPSQSPVAKCVDSPLKMFFKDGFFRTCSWVTKADEATRDKRCENEPGLASHCPSACGTCIVCSDSGKRFKTVENKKDIKSCAWVKRKNLKMRCKKEGVTQTCKKTCGICDA
;
A
#
# COMPACT_ATOMS: atom_id res chain seq x y z
N GLU A 1 0.78 -13.19 20.59
CA GLU A 1 -0.12 -13.29 19.43
C GLU A 1 0.02 -12.07 18.52
N VAL A 2 -0.34 -12.17 17.24
CA VAL A 2 -0.79 -10.99 16.48
C VAL A 2 -2.27 -10.89 16.78
N ASP A 3 -2.63 -9.87 17.56
CA ASP A 3 -4.03 -9.58 17.84
C ASP A 3 -4.65 -8.93 16.60
N LEU A 4 -5.34 -9.75 15.80
CA LEU A 4 -6.07 -9.30 14.61
C LEU A 4 -7.31 -8.46 14.97
N SER A 5 -7.64 -8.28 16.27
CA SER A 5 -8.83 -7.56 16.71
C SER A 5 -8.71 -6.03 16.67
N GLU A 6 -7.50 -5.47 16.62
CA GLU A 6 -7.33 -4.01 16.73
C GLU A 6 -7.45 -3.25 15.40
N THR A 7 -7.45 -3.93 14.24
CA THR A 7 -7.44 -3.25 12.92
C THR A 7 -8.61 -3.60 12.01
N PHE A 8 -9.31 -4.71 12.26
CA PHE A 8 -10.47 -5.12 11.48
C PHE A 8 -11.65 -5.30 12.40
N ASN A 9 -12.80 -4.73 12.05
CA ASN A 9 -14.04 -5.06 12.73
C ASN A 9 -14.39 -6.50 12.34
N SER A 10 -13.91 -7.42 13.18
CA SER A 10 -14.30 -8.81 13.33
C SER A 10 -14.01 -9.76 12.16
N LEU A 11 -13.27 -10.83 12.47
CA LEU A 11 -13.14 -12.05 11.66
C LEU A 11 -14.12 -13.08 12.25
N ILE A 12 -15.08 -13.58 11.47
CA ILE A 12 -15.93 -14.71 11.88
C ILE A 12 -15.44 -15.97 11.17
N CYS A 13 -15.23 -17.03 11.96
CA CYS A 13 -15.03 -18.39 11.50
C CYS A 13 -16.38 -19.12 11.48
N VAL A 14 -16.84 -19.51 10.30
CA VAL A 14 -18.06 -20.32 10.16
C VAL A 14 -17.66 -21.78 9.98
N ASN A 15 -18.10 -22.65 10.89
CA ASN A 15 -17.95 -24.08 10.74
C ASN A 15 -19.07 -24.59 9.83
N SER A 16 -18.73 -25.05 8.63
CA SER A 16 -19.71 -25.44 7.59
C SER A 16 -20.20 -26.90 7.70
N ALA A 17 -20.13 -27.49 8.90
CA ALA A 17 -20.66 -28.83 9.15
C ALA A 17 -22.20 -28.89 9.10
N ASP A 18 -22.89 -27.77 9.33
CA ASP A 18 -24.33 -27.67 9.26
C ASP A 18 -24.73 -26.49 8.36
N ASP A 19 -25.54 -26.81 7.35
CA ASP A 19 -26.28 -25.92 6.45
C ASP A 19 -25.56 -25.22 5.28
N VAL A 20 -26.26 -25.35 4.17
CA VAL A 20 -26.06 -24.78 2.84
C VAL A 20 -25.41 -23.38 2.89
N LEU A 21 -24.23 -23.25 2.28
CA LEU A 21 -23.48 -21.98 2.10
C LEU A 21 -24.28 -20.86 1.41
N THR A 22 -25.50 -21.12 0.93
CA THR A 22 -26.35 -20.14 0.26
C THR A 22 -27.23 -19.31 1.20
N ASP A 23 -27.43 -19.74 2.46
CA ASP A 23 -28.39 -19.11 3.39
C ASP A 23 -27.78 -18.56 4.70
N LEU A 24 -26.46 -18.61 4.86
CA LEU A 24 -25.77 -17.87 5.93
C LEU A 24 -25.71 -16.38 5.56
N ASP A 25 -26.83 -15.68 5.76
CA ASP A 25 -26.91 -14.22 5.77
C ASP A 25 -26.22 -13.67 7.04
N ILE A 26 -24.90 -13.86 7.09
CA ILE A 26 -24.02 -13.09 7.97
C ILE A 26 -23.96 -11.71 7.32
N GLY A 27 -25.04 -10.93 7.47
CA GLY A 27 -25.21 -9.66 6.78
C GLY A 27 -23.94 -8.80 6.87
N ASP A 28 -23.66 -7.98 5.85
CA ASP A 28 -22.44 -7.18 5.57
C ASP A 28 -21.87 -6.35 6.76
N THR A 29 -21.53 -7.00 7.87
CA THR A 29 -21.17 -6.39 9.15
C THR A 29 -19.68 -6.51 9.46
N HIS A 30 -18.94 -7.26 8.62
CA HIS A 30 -17.55 -7.63 8.82
C HIS A 30 -16.75 -7.31 7.56
N ASP A 31 -15.52 -6.82 7.71
CA ASP A 31 -14.66 -6.45 6.57
C ASP A 31 -14.16 -7.69 5.80
N PHE A 32 -13.92 -8.80 6.50
CA PHE A 32 -13.53 -10.09 5.93
C PHE A 32 -14.23 -11.27 6.64
N THR A 33 -14.58 -12.31 5.88
CA THR A 33 -15.26 -13.53 6.36
C THR A 33 -14.46 -14.76 5.97
N MET A 34 -14.19 -15.59 6.97
CA MET A 34 -13.44 -16.82 6.84
C MET A 34 -14.37 -18.04 7.01
N TYR A 35 -14.51 -18.82 5.94
CA TYR A 35 -15.26 -20.07 5.96
C TYR A 35 -14.29 -21.23 6.18
N ILE A 36 -14.45 -21.96 7.29
CA ILE A 36 -13.66 -23.17 7.55
C ILE A 36 -14.48 -24.36 7.06
N CYS A 37 -13.94 -25.03 6.04
CA CYS A 37 -14.59 -26.15 5.38
C CYS A 37 -14.22 -27.48 6.06
N PRO A 38 -15.18 -28.41 6.22
CA PRO A 38 -14.88 -29.75 6.73
C PRO A 38 -13.95 -30.51 5.78
N ASP A 39 -13.25 -31.51 6.31
CA ASP A 39 -12.26 -32.34 5.58
C ASP A 39 -12.83 -33.03 4.34
N SER A 40 -14.16 -33.15 4.22
CA SER A 40 -14.85 -33.70 3.05
C SER A 40 -14.82 -32.77 1.83
N VAL A 41 -14.47 -31.50 1.99
CA VAL A 41 -14.31 -30.56 0.88
C VAL A 41 -12.90 -30.68 0.31
N ASP A 42 -12.80 -31.07 -0.96
CA ASP A 42 -11.51 -31.20 -1.66
C ASP A 42 -11.07 -29.85 -2.24
N PHE A 43 -9.95 -29.33 -1.74
CA PHE A 43 -9.30 -28.10 -2.22
C PHE A 43 -8.20 -28.37 -3.27
N THR A 44 -8.12 -29.59 -3.81
CA THR A 44 -7.13 -30.01 -4.81
C THR A 44 -5.69 -29.63 -4.42
N GLN A 45 -5.32 -29.92 -3.16
CA GLN A 45 -4.01 -29.61 -2.54
C GLN A 45 -3.72 -28.13 -2.21
N ASN A 46 -4.66 -27.20 -2.47
CA ASN A 46 -4.51 -25.81 -2.04
C ASN A 46 -4.93 -25.65 -0.57
N PRO A 47 -4.20 -24.85 0.24
CA PRO A 47 -4.58 -24.61 1.63
C PRO A 47 -5.92 -23.87 1.81
N ALA A 48 -6.21 -22.96 0.88
CA ALA A 48 -7.37 -22.08 0.91
C ALA A 48 -7.62 -21.46 -0.48
N VAL A 49 -8.80 -20.86 -0.66
CA VAL A 49 -9.20 -20.10 -1.84
C VAL A 49 -9.88 -18.81 -1.39
N SER A 50 -9.69 -17.71 -2.11
CA SER A 50 -10.24 -16.40 -1.74
C SER A 50 -10.83 -15.67 -2.94
N GLN A 51 -11.80 -14.80 -2.68
CA GLN A 51 -12.29 -13.85 -3.68
C GLN A 51 -11.24 -12.75 -3.88
N LEU A 52 -10.76 -12.60 -5.12
CA LEU A 52 -9.92 -11.48 -5.50
C LEU A 52 -10.75 -10.18 -5.47
N GLY A 53 -10.36 -9.21 -4.63
CA GLY A 53 -11.08 -7.94 -4.49
C GLY A 53 -12.50 -8.11 -3.91
N GLY A 54 -12.64 -8.94 -2.87
CA GLY A 54 -13.88 -9.22 -2.17
C GLY A 54 -13.64 -9.45 -0.68
N ALA A 55 -14.64 -9.89 0.07
CA ALA A 55 -14.55 -10.05 1.53
C ALA A 55 -14.49 -11.51 1.99
N ARG A 56 -14.53 -12.49 1.08
CA ARG A 56 -14.76 -13.90 1.44
C ARG A 56 -13.58 -14.79 1.07
N SER A 57 -13.25 -15.70 1.99
CA SER A 57 -12.21 -16.71 1.80
C SER A 57 -12.61 -18.05 2.45
N TRP A 58 -12.28 -19.15 1.80
CA TRP A 58 -12.57 -20.53 2.22
C TRP A 58 -11.27 -21.27 2.48
N TYR A 59 -11.20 -21.94 3.61
CA TYR A 59 -9.99 -22.60 4.09
C TYR A 59 -10.31 -24.07 4.34
N SER A 60 -9.36 -24.96 4.07
CA SER A 60 -9.47 -26.30 4.64
C SER A 60 -9.42 -26.22 6.17
N ASN A 61 -10.02 -27.21 6.82
CA ASN A 61 -10.01 -27.34 8.27
C ASN A 61 -8.59 -27.24 8.88
N GLU A 62 -7.61 -27.91 8.25
CA GLU A 62 -6.21 -27.90 8.69
C GLU A 62 -5.60 -26.50 8.64
N PHE A 63 -5.75 -25.80 7.51
CA PHE A 63 -5.05 -24.55 7.25
C PHE A 63 -5.78 -23.31 7.78
N GLY A 64 -7.01 -23.48 8.26
CA GLY A 64 -7.79 -22.38 8.84
C GLY A 64 -7.15 -21.71 10.06
N SER A 65 -6.21 -22.39 10.73
CA SER A 65 -5.51 -21.81 11.88
C SER A 65 -4.13 -21.24 11.57
N TYR A 66 -3.65 -21.32 10.32
CA TYR A 66 -2.29 -20.92 9.97
C TYR A 66 -2.25 -19.41 9.67
N PRO A 67 -1.53 -18.58 10.45
CA PRO A 67 -1.50 -17.13 10.26
C PRO A 67 -1.02 -16.71 8.86
N PHE A 68 -0.02 -17.40 8.32
CA PHE A 68 0.46 -17.18 6.95
C PHE A 68 -0.68 -17.33 5.92
N VAL A 69 -1.42 -18.45 5.98
CA VAL A 69 -2.52 -18.74 5.04
C VAL A 69 -3.64 -17.72 5.22
N GLY A 70 -3.97 -17.37 6.46
CA GLY A 70 -4.93 -16.31 6.79
C GLY A 70 -4.58 -14.99 6.11
N MET A 71 -3.37 -14.48 6.35
CA MET A 71 -2.91 -13.20 5.80
C MET A 71 -2.73 -13.23 4.27
N HIS A 72 -2.32 -14.36 3.69
CA HIS A 72 -2.23 -14.53 2.24
C HIS A 72 -3.61 -14.37 1.58
N MET A 73 -4.63 -15.04 2.11
CA MET A 73 -5.99 -14.94 1.59
C MET A 73 -6.61 -13.54 1.80
N ILE A 74 -6.31 -12.88 2.93
CA ILE A 74 -6.68 -11.47 3.13
C ILE A 74 -6.02 -10.58 2.07
N GLY A 75 -4.78 -10.88 1.66
CA GLY A 75 -4.12 -10.18 0.57
C GLY A 75 -4.91 -10.24 -0.73
N HIS A 76 -5.40 -11.41 -1.13
CA HIS A 76 -6.28 -11.54 -2.30
C HIS A 76 -7.61 -10.79 -2.13
N ASN A 77 -8.21 -10.83 -0.94
CA ASN A 77 -9.40 -10.05 -0.63
C ASN A 77 -9.15 -8.53 -0.82
N LEU A 78 -7.93 -8.06 -0.51
CA LEU A 78 -7.45 -6.70 -0.79
C LEU A 78 -7.04 -6.43 -2.25
N PHE A 79 -7.39 -7.32 -3.20
CA PHE A 79 -7.02 -7.25 -4.61
C PHE A 79 -5.50 -7.32 -4.84
N LEU A 80 -4.78 -8.08 -4.01
CA LEU A 80 -3.36 -8.35 -4.20
C LEU A 80 -3.17 -9.73 -4.84
N PHE A 81 -2.52 -9.77 -6.00
CA PHE A 81 -2.11 -11.02 -6.65
C PHE A 81 -0.84 -11.58 -5.99
N GLU A 82 -0.37 -12.73 -6.48
CA GLU A 82 0.87 -13.38 -6.04
C GLU A 82 2.13 -12.48 -6.10
N SER A 83 3.13 -12.84 -5.31
CA SER A 83 4.51 -12.39 -5.41
C SER A 83 5.39 -13.51 -5.94
N LEU A 84 5.99 -13.26 -7.09
CA LEU A 84 6.93 -14.16 -7.72
C LEU A 84 8.35 -13.64 -7.58
N GLU A 85 9.33 -14.48 -7.85
CA GLU A 85 10.73 -14.07 -7.91
C GLU A 85 11.35 -14.56 -9.22
N SER A 86 12.13 -13.71 -9.86
CA SER A 86 12.80 -14.07 -11.10
C SER A 86 13.82 -15.20 -10.84
N GLY A 87 13.65 -16.34 -11.49
CA GLY A 87 14.52 -17.50 -11.33
C GLY A 87 14.06 -18.51 -10.28
N LEU A 88 13.06 -18.18 -9.46
CA LEU A 88 12.41 -19.15 -8.57
C LEU A 88 11.05 -19.55 -9.13
N THR A 89 10.84 -20.85 -9.31
CA THR A 89 9.53 -21.40 -9.73
C THR A 89 8.50 -21.42 -8.61
N THR A 90 8.90 -21.06 -7.39
CA THR A 90 8.13 -21.34 -6.16
C THR A 90 7.57 -20.10 -5.47
N GLY A 91 7.86 -18.89 -5.97
CA GLY A 91 7.38 -17.62 -5.40
C GLY A 91 8.47 -16.84 -4.63
N ASP A 92 8.17 -15.59 -4.29
CA ASP A 92 9.02 -14.69 -3.51
C ASP A 92 8.99 -15.06 -2.02
N PRO A 93 10.11 -15.51 -1.42
CA PRO A 93 10.09 -15.98 -0.04
C PRO A 93 10.14 -14.88 1.02
N SER A 94 10.26 -13.61 0.61
CA SER A 94 10.38 -12.48 1.52
C SER A 94 9.05 -11.89 1.97
N CYS A 95 7.91 -12.36 1.44
CA CYS A 95 6.61 -11.79 1.77
C CYS A 95 5.46 -12.80 1.79
N VAL A 96 4.37 -12.41 2.47
CA VAL A 96 3.22 -13.30 2.72
C VAL A 96 2.43 -13.68 1.47
N MET A 97 2.53 -12.89 0.39
CA MET A 97 1.90 -13.20 -0.90
C MET A 97 2.80 -14.02 -1.82
N GLY A 98 3.94 -14.52 -1.34
CA GLY A 98 4.81 -15.41 -2.09
C GLY A 98 5.00 -16.73 -1.37
N ARG A 99 6.25 -17.17 -1.24
CA ARG A 99 6.63 -18.46 -0.67
C ARG A 99 7.09 -18.34 0.78
N GLY A 100 6.16 -18.33 1.73
CA GLY A 100 6.53 -18.27 3.15
C GLY A 100 5.83 -19.29 4.01
N PHE A 101 5.42 -20.43 3.45
CA PHE A 101 4.62 -21.40 4.19
C PHE A 101 5.47 -22.57 4.71
N ASP A 102 5.65 -22.63 6.03
CA ASP A 102 6.11 -23.84 6.74
C ASP A 102 4.88 -24.69 7.14
N ARG A 103 4.84 -25.94 6.68
CA ARG A 103 3.74 -26.87 6.98
C ARG A 103 3.82 -27.42 8.39
N GLU A 104 5.02 -27.51 8.96
CA GLU A 104 5.30 -28.14 10.25
C GLU A 104 5.11 -27.16 11.41
N ASP A 105 5.26 -25.85 11.18
CA ASP A 105 5.03 -24.80 12.18
C ASP A 105 3.73 -24.03 11.93
N ARG A 106 2.69 -24.39 12.68
CA ARG A 106 1.37 -23.73 12.64
C ARG A 106 1.39 -22.27 13.10
N THR A 107 2.46 -21.82 13.76
CA THR A 107 2.63 -20.45 14.23
C THR A 107 3.39 -19.57 13.24
N PHE A 108 3.95 -20.16 12.18
CA PHE A 108 4.66 -19.47 11.13
C PHE A 108 3.73 -18.48 10.41
N GLY A 109 4.18 -17.23 10.31
CA GLY A 109 3.42 -16.20 9.61
C GLY A 109 3.70 -14.77 10.04
N LYS A 110 4.74 -14.52 10.85
CA LYS A 110 5.27 -13.17 11.07
C LYS A 110 6.07 -12.73 9.86
N MET A 111 5.32 -12.43 8.81
CA MET A 111 5.76 -11.91 7.53
C MET A 111 4.83 -10.77 7.12
N CYS A 112 5.33 -9.87 6.28
CA CYS A 112 4.55 -8.74 5.79
C CYS A 112 4.33 -8.82 4.28
N PHE A 113 3.49 -7.93 3.75
CA PHE A 113 3.44 -7.67 2.31
C PHE A 113 4.74 -6.99 1.86
N ASN A 114 5.18 -7.27 0.63
CA ASN A 114 6.34 -6.61 0.05
C ASN A 114 6.06 -5.13 -0.27
N ALA A 115 7.12 -4.41 -0.69
CA ALA A 115 7.08 -2.97 -0.91
C ALA A 115 5.95 -2.52 -1.85
N ALA A 116 5.76 -3.20 -2.98
CA ALA A 116 4.72 -2.84 -3.94
C ALA A 116 3.32 -2.98 -3.35
N LYS A 117 3.07 -4.08 -2.63
CA LYS A 117 1.76 -4.39 -2.06
C LYS A 117 1.42 -3.47 -0.89
N THR A 118 2.35 -3.25 0.03
CA THR A 118 2.19 -2.28 1.14
C THR A 118 1.97 -0.86 0.60
N PHE A 119 2.67 -0.48 -0.47
CA PHE A 119 2.42 0.81 -1.13
C PHE A 119 1.00 0.90 -1.70
N ASN A 120 0.52 -0.15 -2.37
CA ASN A 120 -0.79 -0.17 -3.02
C ASN A 120 -1.97 -0.18 -2.04
N THR A 121 -1.81 -0.80 -0.86
CA THR A 121 -2.84 -0.73 0.19
C THR A 121 -2.90 0.66 0.83
N GLY A 122 -1.85 1.46 0.69
CA GLY A 122 -1.71 2.77 1.32
C GLY A 122 -1.35 2.70 2.79
N TRP A 123 -1.03 1.51 3.32
CA TRP A 123 -0.53 1.37 4.68
C TRP A 123 0.82 2.07 4.81
N TYR A 124 1.02 2.81 5.91
CA TYR A 124 2.24 3.57 6.17
C TYR A 124 2.56 4.65 5.12
N SER A 125 1.53 5.23 4.48
CA SER A 125 1.70 6.21 3.41
C SER A 125 2.54 7.43 3.78
N ASP A 126 2.55 7.81 5.06
CA ASP A 126 3.35 8.94 5.56
C ASP A 126 4.86 8.67 5.45
N TYR A 127 5.25 7.40 5.38
CA TYR A 127 6.62 6.93 5.27
C TYR A 127 6.94 6.41 3.86
N HIS A 128 6.08 6.73 2.87
CA HIS A 128 6.34 6.44 1.48
C HIS A 128 7.04 7.60 0.79
N ARG A 129 7.99 7.29 -0.09
CA ARG A 129 8.67 8.28 -0.92
C ARG A 129 8.61 7.94 -2.38
N MET A 130 8.36 8.95 -3.22
CA MET A 130 8.59 8.83 -4.66
C MET A 130 9.95 9.41 -5.01
N VAL A 131 10.75 8.66 -5.76
CA VAL A 131 12.06 9.07 -6.26
C VAL A 131 12.08 8.94 -7.78
N ASN A 132 12.29 10.05 -8.49
CA ASN A 132 12.47 10.04 -9.94
C ASN A 132 13.95 10.34 -10.27
N PRO A 133 14.76 9.32 -10.57
CA PRO A 133 16.19 9.47 -10.79
C PRO A 133 16.52 10.19 -12.11
N VAL A 134 15.58 10.26 -13.06
CA VAL A 134 15.74 11.06 -14.29
C VAL A 134 15.81 12.56 -13.96
N LYS A 135 15.26 12.99 -12.82
CA LYS A 135 15.33 14.38 -12.33
C LYS A 135 16.57 14.65 -11.45
N GLY A 136 17.45 13.66 -11.29
CA GLY A 136 18.65 13.71 -10.49
C GLY A 136 18.68 12.67 -9.37
N TYR A 137 19.89 12.39 -8.87
CA TYR A 137 20.12 11.38 -7.86
C TYR A 137 19.46 11.71 -6.51
N ARG A 138 19.18 10.67 -5.71
CA ARG A 138 18.68 10.79 -4.34
C ARG A 138 19.30 9.76 -3.43
N VAL A 139 19.72 10.21 -2.24
CA VAL A 139 20.02 9.35 -1.10
C VAL A 139 18.76 9.22 -0.26
N VAL A 140 18.42 8.02 0.16
CA VAL A 140 17.26 7.69 0.99
C VAL A 140 17.73 6.99 2.25
N ASP A 141 17.25 7.43 3.41
CA ASP A 141 17.37 6.70 4.68
C ASP A 141 16.11 5.82 4.83
N LEU A 142 16.25 4.53 4.56
CA LEU A 142 15.20 3.54 4.74
C LEU A 142 15.20 3.03 6.17
N VAL A 143 14.03 2.70 6.70
CA VAL A 143 13.86 1.90 7.91
C VAL A 143 12.97 0.70 7.62
N ASP A 144 13.02 -0.32 8.47
CA ASP A 144 12.13 -1.47 8.36
C ASP A 144 10.79 -1.23 9.06
N ILE A 145 9.84 -2.14 8.85
CA ILE A 145 8.47 -2.00 9.35
C ILE A 145 8.36 -2.04 10.88
N ASN A 146 9.33 -2.64 11.59
CA ASN A 146 9.33 -2.67 13.05
C ASN A 146 9.61 -1.27 13.63
N ALA A 147 10.54 -0.52 13.04
CA ALA A 147 10.81 0.86 13.45
C ALA A 147 9.57 1.76 13.29
N VAL A 148 8.80 1.55 12.21
CA VAL A 148 7.53 2.26 12.00
C VAL A 148 6.50 1.87 13.07
N ARG A 149 6.34 0.57 13.32
CA ARG A 149 5.40 0.06 14.33
C ARG A 149 5.73 0.58 15.74
N ASN A 150 7.01 0.63 16.09
CA ASN A 150 7.46 1.04 17.42
C ASN A 150 7.49 2.56 17.60
N GLY A 151 7.23 3.34 16.54
CA GLY A 151 7.30 4.80 16.59
C GLY A 151 8.74 5.35 16.67
N GLU A 152 9.71 4.59 16.17
CA GLU A 152 11.14 4.90 16.20
C GLU A 152 11.61 5.66 14.93
N ILE A 153 10.70 5.86 13.97
CA ILE A 153 10.98 6.52 12.70
C ILE A 153 11.11 8.05 12.86
N ARG A 154 12.14 8.62 12.22
CA ARG A 154 12.36 10.07 12.14
C ARG A 154 11.73 10.67 10.88
N GLY A 155 11.47 11.97 10.88
CA GLY A 155 10.75 12.66 9.80
C GLY A 155 11.45 12.66 8.43
N ASP A 156 12.73 12.30 8.35
CA ASP A 156 13.52 12.20 7.12
C ASP A 156 13.73 10.76 6.65
N GLN A 157 13.11 9.79 7.32
CA GLN A 157 13.22 8.36 7.04
C GLN A 157 11.98 7.81 6.35
N TYR A 158 12.16 6.72 5.61
CA TYR A 158 11.11 6.15 4.78
C TYR A 158 11.04 4.63 4.93
N LEU A 159 9.84 4.07 4.90
CA LEU A 159 9.63 2.62 4.85
C LEU A 159 9.73 2.08 3.42
N ILE A 160 9.15 2.81 2.46
CA ILE A 160 9.03 2.38 1.07
C ILE A 160 9.41 3.50 0.14
N VAL A 161 10.24 3.18 -0.85
CA VAL A 161 10.47 4.06 -2.00
C VAL A 161 9.83 3.46 -3.23
N LYS A 162 9.10 4.31 -3.96
CA LYS A 162 8.60 4.05 -5.31
C LYS A 162 9.45 4.78 -6.32
N VAL A 163 9.94 4.05 -7.32
CA VAL A 163 10.65 4.59 -8.48
C VAL A 163 9.73 4.43 -9.70
N PRO A 164 9.05 5.50 -10.16
CA PRO A 164 8.18 5.42 -11.32
C PRO A 164 8.98 5.34 -12.63
N GLY A 165 8.56 4.46 -13.53
CA GLY A 165 8.95 4.49 -14.94
C GLY A 165 8.01 5.35 -15.78
N VAL A 166 8.15 5.30 -17.11
CA VAL A 166 7.18 5.93 -18.03
C VAL A 166 5.88 5.13 -18.12
N ALA A 167 4.83 5.72 -18.69
CA ALA A 167 3.55 5.04 -18.87
C ALA A 167 3.71 3.72 -19.65
N GLY A 168 3.22 2.61 -19.09
CA GLY A 168 3.37 1.26 -19.66
C GLY A 168 4.65 0.53 -19.25
N GLU A 169 5.59 1.20 -18.58
CA GLU A 169 6.74 0.55 -17.94
C GLU A 169 6.35 0.06 -16.54
N ALA A 170 7.01 -1.01 -16.10
CA ALA A 170 6.84 -1.49 -14.73
C ALA A 170 7.41 -0.49 -13.72
N VAL A 171 6.72 -0.34 -12.59
CA VAL A 171 7.15 0.47 -11.46
C VAL A 171 8.04 -0.38 -10.55
N LEU A 172 9.10 0.21 -10.02
CA LEU A 172 9.91 -0.40 -8.98
C LEU A 172 9.55 0.18 -7.61
N TYR A 173 9.63 -0.67 -6.61
CA TYR A 173 9.47 -0.36 -5.21
C TYR A 173 10.62 -0.99 -4.46
N PHE A 174 11.11 -0.36 -3.41
CA PHE A 174 12.05 -1.03 -2.52
C PHE A 174 11.81 -0.65 -1.06
N MET A 175 12.11 -1.62 -0.19
CA MET A 175 12.02 -1.50 1.26
C MET A 175 13.12 -2.31 1.93
N LEU A 176 13.48 -1.96 3.16
CA LEU A 176 14.36 -2.79 3.98
C LEU A 176 13.53 -3.91 4.62
N HIS A 177 13.94 -5.16 4.37
CA HIS A 177 13.40 -6.33 5.04
C HIS A 177 14.39 -6.80 6.13
N ARG A 178 13.91 -6.95 7.37
CA ARG A 178 14.70 -7.48 8.49
C ARG A 178 14.05 -8.72 9.08
N LEU A 179 14.86 -9.71 9.43
CA LEU A 179 14.37 -10.95 10.06
C LEU A 179 14.18 -10.77 11.56
N GLU A 180 13.28 -9.87 11.95
CA GLU A 180 12.95 -9.58 13.35
C GLU A 180 11.51 -9.07 13.52
N GLY A 181 11.00 -9.11 14.76
CA GLY A 181 9.70 -8.54 15.11
C GLY A 181 8.52 -9.11 14.31
N LEU A 182 7.89 -8.27 13.48
CA LEU A 182 6.77 -8.60 12.59
C LEU A 182 7.18 -9.36 11.32
N THR A 183 8.46 -9.40 11.00
CA THR A 183 9.04 -10.03 9.81
C THR A 183 10.07 -11.09 10.19
N LYS A 184 9.92 -11.71 11.36
CA LYS A 184 10.89 -12.67 11.93
C LYS A 184 10.84 -14.08 11.34
N ASP A 185 9.78 -14.43 10.60
CA ASP A 185 9.61 -15.77 10.07
C ASP A 185 10.05 -15.80 8.61
N MET A 186 10.95 -16.72 8.28
CA MET A 186 11.45 -16.99 6.93
C MET A 186 11.90 -18.45 6.89
N LEU A 187 11.61 -19.16 5.80
CA LEU A 187 12.04 -20.55 5.67
C LEU A 187 13.59 -20.60 5.70
N PRO A 188 14.19 -21.55 6.44
CA PRO A 188 15.63 -21.58 6.68
C PRO A 188 16.49 -21.49 5.41
N GLU A 189 16.03 -22.09 4.30
CA GLU A 189 16.77 -22.08 3.03
C GLU A 189 16.90 -20.70 2.38
N PHE A 190 16.10 -19.71 2.80
CA PHE A 190 16.12 -18.35 2.23
C PHE A 190 16.76 -17.30 3.15
N VAL A 191 17.11 -17.66 4.39
CA VAL A 191 17.65 -16.70 5.37
C VAL A 191 18.88 -15.99 4.83
N ASP A 192 19.87 -16.71 4.32
CA ASP A 192 21.14 -16.11 3.88
C ASP A 192 21.01 -15.21 2.64
N THR A 193 19.94 -15.41 1.86
CA THR A 193 19.71 -14.73 0.57
C THR A 193 18.70 -13.58 0.68
N HIS A 194 17.74 -13.64 1.61
CA HIS A 194 16.62 -12.70 1.67
C HIS A 194 16.48 -11.97 3.01
N ALA A 195 17.06 -12.48 4.10
CA ALA A 195 16.99 -11.80 5.39
C ALA A 195 17.94 -10.60 5.43
N ASN A 196 17.49 -9.50 6.05
CA ASN A 196 18.31 -8.31 6.31
C ASN A 196 18.89 -7.71 5.01
N ARG A 197 18.00 -7.49 4.04
CA ARG A 197 18.31 -7.00 2.69
C ARG A 197 17.34 -5.90 2.28
N VAL A 198 17.79 -5.00 1.42
CA VAL A 198 16.90 -4.10 0.69
C VAL A 198 16.32 -4.85 -0.49
N ASN A 199 15.00 -5.05 -0.48
CA ASN A 199 14.33 -5.86 -1.48
C ASN A 199 13.75 -4.98 -2.59
N VAL A 200 14.13 -5.23 -3.84
CA VAL A 200 13.67 -4.49 -5.02
C VAL A 200 12.54 -5.26 -5.68
N ILE A 201 11.37 -4.65 -5.72
CA ILE A 201 10.12 -5.25 -6.18
C ILE A 201 9.61 -4.52 -7.41
N ARG A 202 9.31 -5.26 -8.47
CA ARG A 202 8.68 -4.76 -9.69
C ARG A 202 7.20 -5.07 -9.74
N GLN A 203 6.40 -4.13 -10.25
CA GLN A 203 4.98 -4.33 -10.53
C GLN A 203 4.51 -3.53 -11.75
N THR A 204 3.67 -4.12 -12.59
CA THR A 204 3.19 -3.48 -13.84
C THR A 204 1.86 -2.74 -13.69
N PHE A 205 1.04 -3.10 -12.69
CA PHE A 205 -0.19 -2.38 -12.35
C PHE A 205 -0.52 -2.54 -10.87
N VAL A 206 -1.30 -1.62 -10.32
CA VAL A 206 -1.69 -1.59 -8.90
C VAL A 206 -2.40 -2.88 -8.50
N GLY A 207 -1.94 -3.51 -7.42
CA GLY A 207 -2.48 -4.77 -6.91
C GLY A 207 -2.03 -6.03 -7.67
N GLY A 208 -1.53 -5.88 -8.90
CA GLY A 208 -1.10 -6.98 -9.76
C GLY A 208 0.05 -7.82 -9.21
N THR A 209 0.38 -8.89 -9.94
CA THR A 209 1.52 -9.75 -9.59
C THR A 209 2.78 -8.91 -9.45
N SER A 210 3.47 -9.07 -8.32
CA SER A 210 4.76 -8.42 -8.07
C SER A 210 5.90 -9.40 -8.28
N PHE A 211 7.05 -8.89 -8.69
CA PHE A 211 8.25 -9.66 -8.92
C PHE A 211 9.37 -9.14 -8.02
N SER A 212 9.90 -10.01 -7.17
CA SER A 212 11.16 -9.82 -6.47
C SER A 212 12.29 -9.86 -7.49
N GLU A 213 13.02 -8.75 -7.64
CA GLU A 213 14.06 -8.56 -8.65
C GLU A 213 15.48 -8.66 -8.07
N ALA A 214 15.66 -8.26 -6.80
CA ALA A 214 16.95 -8.31 -6.12
C ALA A 214 16.82 -8.18 -4.60
N GLN A 215 17.71 -8.85 -3.86
CA GLN A 215 17.87 -8.77 -2.41
C GLN A 215 19.24 -8.18 -2.11
N LEU A 216 19.31 -6.87 -1.96
CA LEU A 216 20.59 -6.15 -1.90
C LEU A 216 21.11 -6.04 -0.46
N GLY A 217 22.32 -6.53 -0.24
CA GLY A 217 23.14 -6.28 0.94
C GLY A 217 23.92 -4.98 0.84
N SER A 218 24.68 -4.66 1.88
CA SER A 218 25.54 -3.47 1.90
C SER A 218 26.61 -3.54 0.79
N GLY A 219 26.73 -2.47 0.01
CA GLY A 219 27.64 -2.35 -1.13
C GLY A 219 27.11 -2.94 -2.44
N GLU A 220 25.92 -3.55 -2.44
CA GLU A 220 25.35 -4.17 -3.62
C GLU A 220 24.50 -3.19 -4.45
N LEU A 221 24.38 -3.49 -5.75
CA LEU A 221 23.78 -2.63 -6.76
C LEU A 221 22.80 -3.43 -7.62
N TYR A 222 21.57 -2.91 -7.76
CA TYR A 222 20.63 -3.32 -8.81
C TYR A 222 20.69 -2.34 -9.98
N THR A 223 20.68 -2.87 -11.21
CA THR A 223 20.59 -2.08 -12.43
C THR A 223 19.41 -2.48 -13.29
N ARG A 224 18.89 -1.51 -14.06
CA ARG A 224 17.86 -1.77 -15.06
C ARG A 224 18.06 -0.91 -16.30
N ASP A 225 18.20 -1.56 -17.44
CA ASP A 225 18.47 -0.90 -18.71
C ASP A 225 17.30 -0.04 -19.20
N ASN A 226 17.67 1.00 -19.96
CA ASN A 226 16.73 1.90 -20.67
C ASN A 226 15.58 2.43 -19.79
N TRP A 227 15.89 2.80 -18.54
CA TRP A 227 14.87 3.22 -17.60
C TRP A 227 14.21 4.51 -18.08
N SER A 228 12.87 4.56 -18.05
CA SER A 228 12.08 5.70 -18.50
C SER A 228 12.36 6.11 -19.96
N GLY A 229 12.79 5.16 -20.81
CA GLY A 229 13.06 5.42 -22.23
C GLY A 229 14.27 6.33 -22.50
N THR A 230 15.15 6.50 -21.51
CA THR A 230 16.31 7.40 -21.60
C THR A 230 17.50 6.80 -22.35
N GLY A 231 17.48 5.50 -22.66
CA GLY A 231 18.62 4.74 -23.15
C GLY A 231 19.70 4.48 -22.08
N LYS A 232 19.50 4.94 -20.84
CA LYS A 232 20.45 4.82 -19.73
C LYS A 232 19.97 3.81 -18.68
N GLN A 233 20.91 3.26 -17.91
CA GLN A 233 20.57 2.41 -16.78
C GLN A 233 20.07 3.21 -15.57
N LEU A 234 19.01 2.71 -14.93
CA LEU A 234 18.71 3.00 -13.53
C LEU A 234 19.70 2.24 -12.64
N ARG A 235 20.11 2.85 -11.53
CA ARG A 235 20.95 2.25 -10.49
C ARG A 235 20.34 2.46 -9.10
N ILE A 236 20.22 1.38 -8.33
CA ILE A 236 19.81 1.37 -6.92
C ILE A 236 20.92 0.69 -6.12
N GLU A 237 21.70 1.48 -5.39
CA GLU A 237 22.89 1.04 -4.66
C GLU A 237 22.66 1.15 -3.15
N VAL A 238 22.93 0.08 -2.41
CA VAL A 238 22.82 0.08 -0.95
C VAL A 238 24.16 0.49 -0.35
N CYS A 239 24.25 1.70 0.19
CA CYS A 239 25.48 2.22 0.75
C CYS A 239 25.85 1.57 2.09
N SER A 240 24.84 1.32 2.92
CA SER A 240 25.01 0.72 4.25
C SER A 240 23.69 0.14 4.73
N ILE A 241 23.75 -0.94 5.52
CA ILE A 241 22.63 -1.45 6.32
C ILE A 241 23.14 -1.55 7.75
N ALA A 242 22.42 -1.00 8.72
CA ALA A 242 22.74 -1.18 10.13
C ALA A 242 22.47 -2.63 10.57
N ASP A 243 23.16 -3.15 11.58
CA ASP A 243 23.00 -4.55 11.98
C ASP A 243 21.62 -4.86 12.57
N THR A 244 21.03 -3.92 13.33
CA THR A 244 19.71 -4.06 13.96
C THR A 244 18.79 -2.88 13.65
N SER A 245 17.46 -3.01 13.83
CA SER A 245 16.52 -1.86 13.76
C SER A 245 16.91 -0.73 14.72
N ALA A 246 17.42 -1.06 15.91
CA ALA A 246 17.80 -0.08 16.93
C ALA A 246 19.02 0.77 16.52
N ASP A 247 19.94 0.16 15.75
CA ASP A 247 21.14 0.83 15.23
C ASP A 247 20.84 1.69 13.98
N GLY A 248 19.64 1.52 13.40
CA GLY A 248 19.16 2.26 12.25
C GLY A 248 18.66 1.35 11.12
N GLY A 249 18.52 1.92 9.93
CA GLY A 249 18.06 1.18 8.75
C GLY A 249 19.12 1.10 7.66
N ALA A 250 18.73 1.39 6.42
CA ALA A 250 19.60 1.32 5.25
C ALA A 250 19.72 2.66 4.55
N LYS A 251 20.93 3.02 4.11
CA LYS A 251 21.13 4.15 3.19
C LYS A 251 21.19 3.64 1.77
N VAL A 252 20.34 4.17 0.92
CA VAL A 252 20.22 3.73 -0.48
C VAL A 252 20.36 4.93 -1.40
N LEU A 253 21.24 4.81 -2.39
CA LEU A 253 21.45 5.79 -3.43
C LEU A 253 20.73 5.35 -4.71
N VAL A 254 19.88 6.22 -5.25
CA VAL A 254 19.14 6.00 -6.50
C VAL A 254 19.57 7.04 -7.52
N TYR A 255 20.05 6.61 -8.68
CA TYR A 255 20.64 7.49 -9.69
C TYR A 255 20.57 6.89 -11.10
N MET A 256 20.88 7.71 -12.10
CA MET A 256 20.99 7.26 -13.50
C MET A 256 22.46 7.06 -13.88
N GLU A 257 22.69 6.18 -14.84
CA GLU A 257 24.00 6.06 -15.46
C GLU A 257 24.50 7.40 -16.05
N GLY A 258 25.76 7.70 -15.74
CA GLY A 258 26.42 8.95 -16.11
C GLY A 258 26.27 10.08 -15.10
N ASP A 259 25.51 9.88 -14.01
CA ASP A 259 25.58 10.78 -12.85
C ASP A 259 26.92 10.56 -12.12
N ASP A 260 27.66 11.63 -11.84
CA ASP A 260 28.94 11.58 -11.09
C ASP A 260 28.68 11.48 -9.58
N VAL A 261 28.08 10.36 -9.16
CA VAL A 261 27.69 10.10 -7.77
C VAL A 261 27.93 8.64 -7.41
N ASN A 262 28.33 8.39 -6.17
CA ASN A 262 28.41 7.05 -5.58
C ASN A 262 28.20 7.14 -4.07
N CYS A 263 28.11 5.99 -3.40
CA CYS A 263 27.92 5.94 -1.94
C CYS A 263 29.04 6.64 -1.13
N SER A 264 30.24 6.78 -1.69
CA SER A 264 31.36 7.47 -1.01
C SER A 264 31.30 9.00 -1.17
N SER A 265 30.82 9.51 -2.30
CA SER A 265 30.72 10.95 -2.58
C SER A 265 29.40 11.58 -2.16
N SER A 266 28.38 10.76 -1.87
CA SER A 266 27.03 11.20 -1.50
C SER A 266 26.78 11.37 0.00
N ASN A 267 27.81 11.23 0.84
CA ASN A 267 27.70 11.49 2.27
C ASN A 267 27.48 12.99 2.57
N PRO A 268 26.42 13.38 3.30
CA PRO A 268 26.39 14.66 3.99
C PRO A 268 27.54 14.73 5.01
N PRO A 269 28.11 15.91 5.31
CA PRO A 269 29.14 16.02 6.34
C PRO A 269 28.58 15.53 7.68
N THR A 270 29.20 14.48 8.21
CA THR A 270 28.90 13.89 9.52
C THR A 270 29.18 14.93 10.60
N SER A 271 28.15 15.62 11.10
CA SER A 271 28.26 16.30 12.38
C SER A 271 28.33 15.23 13.46
N THR A 272 29.43 15.26 14.20
CA THR A 272 29.78 14.42 15.34
C THR A 272 28.65 14.21 16.36
N PRO A 273 28.63 13.07 17.08
CA PRO A 273 27.58 12.76 18.03
C PRO A 273 27.69 13.70 19.24
N THR A 274 26.64 14.47 19.50
CA THR A 274 26.51 15.21 20.76
C THR A 274 25.67 14.37 21.71
N SER A 275 26.34 13.71 22.65
CA SER A 275 25.73 13.06 23.80
C SER A 275 25.11 14.09 24.73
N THR A 276 23.79 14.26 24.70
CA THR A 276 23.05 14.80 25.84
C THR A 276 21.67 14.13 25.95
N PRO A 277 21.35 13.50 27.09
CA PRO A 277 20.05 12.88 27.30
C PRO A 277 19.03 13.95 27.66
N THR A 278 17.97 14.09 26.86
CA THR A 278 16.84 14.97 27.20
C THR A 278 15.72 14.11 27.75
N ASN A 279 15.67 14.00 29.08
CA ASN A 279 14.48 13.56 29.79
C ASN A 279 13.39 14.63 29.62
N GLN A 280 12.42 14.39 28.74
CA GLN A 280 11.13 15.07 28.85
C GLN A 280 10.00 14.14 28.39
N PRO A 281 9.04 13.80 29.27
CA PRO A 281 7.85 13.07 28.89
C PRO A 281 6.93 14.03 28.14
N SER A 282 6.56 13.69 26.90
CA SER A 282 5.50 14.39 26.18
C SER A 282 4.40 13.40 25.85
N GLY A 283 3.24 13.68 26.44
CA GLY A 283 2.10 12.79 26.47
C GLY A 283 1.43 12.61 25.11
N ILE A 284 0.86 11.41 24.97
CA ILE A 284 -0.20 11.06 24.03
C ILE A 284 -1.37 12.06 24.22
N PRO A 285 -1.99 12.53 23.13
CA PRO A 285 -3.36 12.10 22.87
C PRO A 285 -3.59 11.50 21.48
N SER A 286 -4.54 10.58 21.49
CA SER A 286 -5.09 9.70 20.45
C SER A 286 -5.90 10.42 19.34
N GLN A 287 -5.67 9.94 18.11
CA GLN A 287 -6.57 9.68 16.95
C GLN A 287 -7.46 10.76 16.30
N SER A 288 -7.43 10.79 14.95
CA SER A 288 -8.63 10.68 14.10
C SER A 288 -8.26 10.31 12.62
N PRO A 289 -9.14 9.64 11.83
CA PRO A 289 -8.77 8.88 10.63
C PRO A 289 -8.58 9.78 9.40
N VAL A 290 -7.40 9.70 8.78
CA VAL A 290 -7.15 10.33 7.48
C VAL A 290 -8.08 9.71 6.44
N ALA A 291 -9.09 10.45 6.00
CA ALA A 291 -9.98 10.05 4.92
C ALA A 291 -9.16 9.64 3.69
N LYS A 292 -9.26 8.36 3.27
CA LYS A 292 -8.63 7.81 2.07
C LYS A 292 -8.68 8.83 0.92
N CYS A 293 -7.54 9.21 0.35
CA CYS A 293 -7.52 10.17 -0.76
C CYS A 293 -8.05 9.52 -2.04
N VAL A 294 -9.37 9.56 -2.17
CA VAL A 294 -10.08 9.03 -3.33
C VAL A 294 -10.72 10.16 -4.12
N ASP A 295 -10.68 10.00 -5.43
CA ASP A 295 -11.47 10.81 -6.36
C ASP A 295 -12.97 10.57 -6.16
N SER A 296 -13.77 11.59 -6.43
CA SER A 296 -15.21 11.39 -6.49
C SER A 296 -15.57 10.42 -7.63
N PRO A 297 -16.40 9.40 -7.37
CA PRO A 297 -16.93 8.53 -8.42
C PRO A 297 -18.06 9.20 -9.23
N LEU A 298 -18.55 10.37 -8.80
CA LEU A 298 -19.68 11.03 -9.42
C LEU A 298 -19.24 11.91 -10.59
N LYS A 299 -20.13 12.06 -11.58
CA LYS A 299 -19.86 12.95 -12.71
C LYS A 299 -20.02 14.41 -12.29
N MET A 300 -18.98 15.20 -12.48
CA MET A 300 -18.96 16.63 -12.16
C MET A 300 -19.41 17.48 -13.34
N PHE A 301 -20.09 18.57 -13.04
CA PHE A 301 -20.64 19.51 -14.00
C PHE A 301 -19.65 20.64 -14.32
N PHE A 302 -19.45 20.91 -15.61
CA PHE A 302 -18.65 22.02 -16.11
C PHE A 302 -19.53 23.13 -16.70
N LYS A 303 -18.97 24.35 -16.79
CA LYS A 303 -19.67 25.51 -17.35
C LYS A 303 -19.99 25.36 -18.84
N ASP A 304 -19.27 24.49 -19.53
CA ASP A 304 -19.51 24.10 -20.93
C ASP A 304 -20.78 23.24 -21.11
N GLY A 305 -21.47 22.88 -20.01
CA GLY A 305 -22.68 22.06 -20.02
C GLY A 305 -22.40 20.56 -19.99
N PHE A 306 -21.14 20.14 -20.05
CA PHE A 306 -20.75 18.74 -20.08
C PHE A 306 -20.43 18.18 -18.69
N PHE A 307 -20.59 16.87 -18.58
CA PHE A 307 -20.28 16.11 -17.38
C PHE A 307 -19.02 15.28 -17.60
N ARG A 308 -18.10 15.33 -16.65
CA ARG A 308 -16.83 14.59 -16.73
C ARG A 308 -16.59 13.83 -15.42
N THR A 309 -15.83 12.74 -15.50
CA THR A 309 -15.34 12.00 -14.33
C THR A 309 -13.90 12.40 -14.02
N CYS A 310 -13.36 12.00 -12.88
CA CYS A 310 -11.94 12.21 -12.60
C CYS A 310 -11.03 11.47 -13.60
N SER A 311 -11.51 10.41 -14.26
CA SER A 311 -10.81 9.77 -15.39
C SER A 311 -10.57 10.71 -16.57
N TRP A 312 -11.38 11.76 -16.77
CA TRP A 312 -11.10 12.77 -17.78
C TRP A 312 -9.85 13.57 -17.43
N VAL A 313 -9.61 13.83 -16.15
CA VAL A 313 -8.42 14.52 -15.64
C VAL A 313 -7.18 13.65 -15.90
N THR A 314 -7.23 12.37 -15.54
CA THR A 314 -6.08 11.45 -15.69
C THR A 314 -5.79 11.01 -17.12
N LYS A 315 -6.76 11.15 -18.05
CA LYS A 315 -6.55 10.87 -19.50
C LYS A 315 -5.78 11.97 -20.24
N ALA A 316 -5.56 13.13 -19.62
CA ALA A 316 -4.72 14.17 -20.20
C ALA A 316 -3.24 13.92 -19.91
N ASP A 317 -2.38 14.49 -20.76
CA ASP A 317 -0.97 14.64 -20.44
C ASP A 317 -0.77 15.47 -19.17
N GLU A 318 0.38 15.32 -18.53
CA GLU A 318 0.70 15.96 -17.25
C GLU A 318 0.53 17.48 -17.27
N ALA A 319 1.04 18.16 -18.31
CA ALA A 319 0.93 19.62 -18.40
C ALA A 319 -0.54 20.08 -18.53
N THR A 320 -1.35 19.34 -19.29
CA THR A 320 -2.78 19.61 -19.42
C THR A 320 -3.54 19.25 -18.14
N ARG A 321 -3.17 18.18 -17.45
CA ARG A 321 -3.74 17.76 -16.17
C ARG A 321 -3.51 18.82 -15.10
N ASP A 322 -2.28 19.27 -14.94
CA ASP A 322 -1.90 20.27 -13.93
C ASP A 322 -2.62 21.60 -14.21
N LYS A 323 -2.62 22.04 -15.47
CA LYS A 323 -3.42 23.20 -15.89
C LYS A 323 -4.91 23.06 -15.58
N ARG A 324 -5.51 21.88 -15.75
CA ARG A 324 -6.92 21.66 -15.39
C ARG A 324 -7.09 21.77 -13.88
N CYS A 325 -6.25 21.09 -13.10
CA CYS A 325 -6.35 21.08 -11.65
C CYS A 325 -6.16 22.46 -11.02
N GLU A 326 -5.31 23.30 -11.60
CA GLU A 326 -5.08 24.68 -11.17
C GLU A 326 -6.18 25.64 -11.64
N ASN A 327 -6.59 25.56 -12.92
CA ASN A 327 -7.46 26.57 -13.53
C ASN A 327 -8.96 26.25 -13.39
N GLU A 328 -9.35 25.02 -13.07
CA GLU A 328 -10.76 24.63 -12.92
C GLU A 328 -11.23 24.68 -11.45
N PRO A 329 -12.03 25.68 -11.05
CA PRO A 329 -12.40 25.86 -9.65
C PRO A 329 -13.15 24.64 -9.12
N GLY A 330 -12.71 24.14 -7.97
CA GLY A 330 -13.31 22.99 -7.30
C GLY A 330 -12.99 21.62 -7.92
N LEU A 331 -12.21 21.57 -9.01
CA LEU A 331 -11.82 20.31 -9.64
C LEU A 331 -10.91 19.50 -8.70
N ALA A 332 -9.88 20.13 -8.14
CA ALA A 332 -8.94 19.49 -7.24
C ALA A 332 -9.61 18.88 -5.99
N SER A 333 -10.63 19.53 -5.41
CA SER A 333 -11.37 18.93 -4.30
C SER A 333 -12.40 17.87 -4.73
N HIS A 334 -12.82 17.85 -6.00
CA HIS A 334 -13.62 16.76 -6.56
C HIS A 334 -12.76 15.54 -6.93
N CYS A 335 -11.54 15.77 -7.43
CA CYS A 335 -10.60 14.76 -7.89
C CYS A 335 -9.21 14.91 -7.23
N PRO A 336 -9.10 14.78 -5.90
CA PRO A 336 -7.85 15.04 -5.19
C PRO A 336 -6.75 14.03 -5.52
N SER A 337 -7.09 12.81 -5.92
CA SER A 337 -6.10 11.82 -6.36
C SER A 337 -5.60 12.16 -7.76
N ALA A 338 -6.50 12.44 -8.72
CA ALA A 338 -6.11 12.83 -10.06
C ALA A 338 -5.33 14.16 -10.12
N CYS A 339 -5.60 15.08 -9.18
CA CYS A 339 -4.93 16.37 -9.09
C CYS A 339 -3.74 16.42 -8.11
N GLY A 340 -3.45 15.31 -7.40
CA GLY A 340 -2.37 15.29 -6.41
C GLY A 340 -2.58 16.20 -5.20
N THR A 341 -3.81 16.64 -4.92
CA THR A 341 -4.15 17.57 -3.83
C THR A 341 -4.71 16.84 -2.59
N CYS A 342 -4.25 15.62 -2.35
CA CYS A 342 -4.70 14.72 -1.28
C CYS A 342 -4.52 15.25 0.15
N ILE A 343 -3.81 16.37 0.31
CA ILE A 343 -3.43 16.96 1.60
C ILE A 343 -4.64 17.55 2.33
N VAL A 344 -5.71 17.96 1.62
CA VAL A 344 -6.86 18.65 2.23
C VAL A 344 -8.14 17.83 2.06
N CYS A 345 -8.65 17.29 3.17
CA CYS A 345 -9.97 16.68 3.21
C CYS A 345 -11.05 17.77 3.14
N SER A 346 -11.75 17.85 2.00
CA SER A 346 -12.77 18.87 1.76
C SER A 346 -13.95 18.31 0.98
N ASP A 347 -15.07 19.04 1.02
CA ASP A 347 -16.18 18.79 0.11
C ASP A 347 -15.80 19.15 -1.32
N SER A 348 -16.39 18.45 -2.27
CA SER A 348 -16.23 18.82 -3.67
C SER A 348 -16.72 20.24 -3.93
N GLY A 349 -15.85 21.03 -4.57
CA GLY A 349 -16.20 22.34 -5.10
C GLY A 349 -16.99 22.28 -6.41
N LYS A 350 -17.13 21.11 -7.03
CA LYS A 350 -17.95 20.91 -8.23
C LYS A 350 -19.36 20.46 -7.86
N ARG A 351 -20.31 20.85 -8.70
CA ARG A 351 -21.65 20.26 -8.71
C ARG A 351 -21.61 18.90 -9.41
N PHE A 352 -22.46 17.97 -9.02
CA PHE A 352 -22.39 16.59 -9.50
C PHE A 352 -23.77 15.95 -9.69
N LYS A 353 -23.79 14.82 -10.40
CA LYS A 353 -24.98 13.95 -10.55
C LYS A 353 -24.88 12.74 -9.65
N THR A 354 -25.95 12.44 -8.92
CA THR A 354 -26.11 11.19 -8.17
C THR A 354 -26.39 10.03 -9.13
N VAL A 355 -26.06 8.80 -8.72
CA VAL A 355 -26.31 7.58 -9.51
C VAL A 355 -27.82 7.35 -9.74
N GLU A 356 -28.63 7.53 -8.70
CA GLU A 356 -30.08 7.28 -8.71
C GLU A 356 -30.89 8.28 -9.58
N ASN A 357 -30.54 9.56 -9.54
CA ASN A 357 -31.22 10.60 -10.33
C ASN A 357 -30.23 11.35 -11.22
N LYS A 358 -30.18 10.94 -12.49
CA LYS A 358 -29.29 11.48 -13.52
C LYS A 358 -29.76 12.80 -14.13
N LYS A 359 -30.97 13.29 -13.79
CA LYS A 359 -31.53 14.55 -14.33
C LYS A 359 -31.13 15.77 -13.49
N ASP A 360 -31.04 15.61 -12.18
CA ASP A 360 -30.77 16.73 -11.27
C ASP A 360 -29.28 16.93 -10.96
N ILE A 361 -28.86 18.21 -10.93
CA ILE A 361 -27.51 18.61 -10.54
C ILE A 361 -27.48 19.00 -9.06
N LYS A 362 -26.73 18.26 -8.24
CA LYS A 362 -26.62 18.44 -6.79
C LYS A 362 -25.26 19.04 -6.37
N SER A 363 -25.12 19.35 -5.08
CA SER A 363 -23.92 19.87 -4.45
C SER A 363 -23.84 19.41 -2.99
N CYS A 364 -22.70 19.57 -2.33
CA CYS A 364 -22.57 19.25 -0.90
C CYS A 364 -23.46 20.15 -0.01
N ALA A 365 -23.73 21.40 -0.43
CA ALA A 365 -24.75 22.23 0.21
C ALA A 365 -26.16 21.62 0.10
N TRP A 366 -26.50 20.95 -1.01
CA TRP A 366 -27.73 20.18 -1.08
C TRP A 366 -27.68 19.00 -0.12
N VAL A 367 -26.58 18.24 -0.05
CA VAL A 367 -26.43 17.11 0.89
C VAL A 367 -26.71 17.56 2.34
N LYS A 368 -26.15 18.70 2.76
CA LYS A 368 -26.29 19.27 4.11
C LYS A 368 -27.71 19.70 4.51
N ARG A 369 -28.58 20.06 3.55
CA ARG A 369 -29.86 20.75 3.84
C ARG A 369 -30.95 19.91 4.52
N LYS A 370 -31.25 18.71 4.02
CA LYS A 370 -32.33 17.84 4.55
C LYS A 370 -31.94 16.37 4.41
N ASN A 371 -32.26 15.55 5.41
CA ASN A 371 -31.97 14.11 5.42
C ASN A 371 -30.48 13.78 5.20
N LEU A 372 -29.59 14.51 5.89
CA LEU A 372 -28.12 14.39 5.76
C LEU A 372 -27.66 12.93 5.77
N LYS A 373 -28.06 12.16 6.80
CA LYS A 373 -27.70 10.74 6.94
C LYS A 373 -28.10 9.91 5.71
N MET A 374 -29.32 10.09 5.20
CA MET A 374 -29.77 9.36 4.00
C MET A 374 -29.07 9.83 2.73
N ARG A 375 -28.72 11.11 2.62
CA ARG A 375 -28.04 11.64 1.44
C ARG A 375 -26.59 11.19 1.37
N CYS A 376 -25.90 11.07 2.51
CA CYS A 376 -24.56 10.52 2.56
C CYS A 376 -24.52 9.03 2.22
N LYS A 377 -25.56 8.27 2.59
CA LYS A 377 -25.71 6.85 2.20
C LYS A 377 -25.90 6.61 0.70
N LYS A 378 -26.21 7.65 -0.09
CA LYS A 378 -26.31 7.51 -1.55
C LYS A 378 -24.94 7.21 -2.13
N GLU A 379 -24.92 6.28 -3.08
CA GLU A 379 -23.71 5.84 -3.76
C GLU A 379 -22.88 7.04 -4.29
N GLY A 380 -21.61 7.07 -3.92
CA GLY A 380 -20.65 8.09 -4.31
C GLY A 380 -20.77 9.45 -3.61
N VAL A 381 -21.84 9.71 -2.84
CA VAL A 381 -22.04 11.02 -2.19
C VAL A 381 -21.07 11.23 -1.03
N THR A 382 -20.83 10.20 -0.24
CA THR A 382 -19.86 10.21 0.88
C THR A 382 -18.47 10.62 0.39
N GLN A 383 -17.94 9.98 -0.66
CA GLN A 383 -16.63 10.29 -1.25
C GLN A 383 -16.58 11.68 -1.94
N THR A 384 -17.72 12.21 -2.34
CA THR A 384 -17.82 13.53 -3.01
C THR A 384 -17.97 14.68 -2.02
N CYS A 385 -18.62 14.43 -0.87
CA CYS A 385 -18.96 15.42 0.15
C CYS A 385 -18.39 14.99 1.50
N LYS A 386 -17.07 14.80 1.51
CA LYS A 386 -16.32 14.20 2.61
C LYS A 386 -16.50 14.94 3.93
N LYS A 387 -16.44 16.28 3.92
CA LYS A 387 -16.62 17.10 5.13
C LYS A 387 -18.09 17.13 5.55
N THR A 388 -19.01 17.31 4.62
CA THR A 388 -20.45 17.31 4.92
C THR A 388 -20.93 15.97 5.49
N CYS A 389 -20.38 14.85 5.01
CA CYS A 389 -20.74 13.50 5.45
C CYS A 389 -19.94 12.98 6.66
N GLY A 390 -19.08 13.82 7.25
CA GLY A 390 -18.34 13.47 8.48
C GLY A 390 -17.20 12.49 8.28
N ILE A 391 -16.61 12.43 7.07
CA ILE A 391 -15.38 11.66 6.80
C ILE A 391 -14.14 12.50 7.11
N CYS A 392 -14.25 13.83 6.99
CA CYS A 392 -13.21 14.75 7.44
C CYS A 392 -13.57 15.24 8.85
N ASP A 393 -12.61 15.24 9.78
CA ASP A 393 -12.76 16.00 11.02
C ASP A 393 -12.82 17.51 10.75
N ALA A 394 -13.50 18.22 11.65
CA ALA A 394 -13.95 19.60 11.46
C ALA A 394 -12.81 20.62 11.35
#